data_AF-A0AAN7BQ27-F1
#
_entry.id   AF-A0AAN7BQ27-F1
#
_cell.length_a   1.000
_cell.length_b   1.000
_cell.length_c   1.000
_cell.angle_alpha   90.00
_cell.angle_beta   90.00
_cell.angle_gamma   90.00
#
_symmetry.space_group_name_H-M   'P 1'
#
loop_
_entity.id
_entity.type
_entity.pdbx_description
1 polymer ?
#
loop_
_entity_poly.entity_id
_entity_poly.type
_entity_poly.pdbx_seq_one_letter_code
_entity_poly.pdbx_strand_id
1 'polypeptide(L)'
;MSHPFDRLSLCQAVWGWPESACSDDTTGENDLHQHVNRLKGLETFFAYYKDVVASYVPEQLGGVPAALNGQADLFALIRHIKHNVNTSRQELLQSFFNPREINGQQPTKTDQDRALNTAMKILAMIDCTTNNSHEAMGVGVSLLNKQPPIWTPGRSYNDLWNIFFTQNECPEIENEPSASILRSSLTARKLVKVTGLKLIGTNDLRNHLRLDSKSGVVGIYHHTSVLKQHLLQVKNDPSSHCSIPPALAVTRHSMTESLTVCQVS
;
A
#
# COMPACT_ATOMS: atom_id res chain seq x y z
N MET A 1 11.19 5.91 -17.82
CA MET A 1 10.62 4.57 -18.08
C MET A 1 9.42 4.72 -19.01
N SER A 2 9.52 4.29 -20.26
CA SER A 2 8.50 4.53 -21.31
C SER A 2 8.18 3.24 -22.08
N HIS A 3 7.98 2.14 -21.35
CA HIS A 3 7.37 0.91 -21.88
C HIS A 3 5.85 0.93 -21.63
N PRO A 4 5.04 0.25 -22.47
CA PRO A 4 3.60 0.13 -22.25
C PRO A 4 3.35 -0.49 -20.87
N PHE A 5 2.56 0.22 -20.08
CA PHE A 5 2.23 -0.16 -18.70
C PHE A 5 1.39 -1.44 -18.69
N ASP A 6 2.00 -2.55 -18.27
CA ASP A 6 1.30 -3.82 -18.11
C ASP A 6 0.66 -3.93 -16.71
N ARG A 7 -0.67 -3.71 -16.68
CA ARG A 7 -1.51 -3.84 -15.49
C ARG A 7 -1.48 -5.25 -14.92
N LEU A 8 -1.43 -6.28 -15.77
CA LEU A 8 -1.46 -7.67 -15.32
C LEU A 8 -0.16 -8.05 -14.62
N SER A 9 0.98 -7.73 -15.22
CA SER A 9 2.28 -7.97 -14.58
C SER A 9 2.40 -7.28 -13.21
N LEU A 10 1.82 -6.08 -13.06
CA LEU A 10 1.72 -5.42 -11.75
C LEU A 10 0.84 -6.20 -10.78
N CYS A 11 -0.38 -6.59 -11.18
CA CYS A 11 -1.29 -7.39 -10.36
C CYS A 11 -0.67 -8.75 -9.95
N GLN A 12 0.10 -9.37 -10.84
CA GLN A 12 0.87 -10.58 -10.57
C GLN A 12 1.97 -10.34 -9.54
N ALA A 13 2.75 -9.27 -9.70
CA ALA A 13 3.80 -8.93 -8.75
C ALA A 13 3.22 -8.65 -7.35
N VAL A 14 2.14 -7.89 -7.26
CA VAL A 14 1.54 -7.44 -5.99
C VAL A 14 0.69 -8.53 -5.34
N TRP A 15 -0.22 -9.18 -6.09
CA TRP A 15 -1.21 -10.11 -5.54
C TRP A 15 -1.07 -11.56 -6.02
N GLY A 16 -0.12 -11.86 -6.91
CA GLY A 16 0.07 -13.23 -7.42
C GLY A 16 -1.08 -13.72 -8.30
N TRP A 17 -1.72 -12.82 -9.05
CA TRP A 17 -2.76 -13.22 -10.00
C TRP A 17 -2.20 -14.22 -11.03
N PRO A 18 -2.99 -15.18 -11.53
CA PRO A 18 -2.53 -16.08 -12.59
C PRO A 18 -2.39 -15.32 -13.92
N GLU A 19 -1.42 -15.72 -14.75
CA GLU A 19 -1.24 -15.19 -16.11
C GLU A 19 -2.47 -15.44 -17.00
N SER A 20 -3.22 -16.52 -16.74
CA SER A 20 -4.42 -16.90 -17.48
C SER A 20 -5.67 -16.08 -17.15
N ALA A 21 -5.62 -15.17 -16.18
CA ALA A 21 -6.77 -14.34 -15.77
C ALA A 21 -7.32 -13.40 -16.87
N CYS A 22 -6.62 -13.27 -18.00
CA CYS A 22 -7.07 -12.52 -19.18
C CYS A 22 -6.88 -13.29 -20.49
N SER A 23 -6.58 -14.59 -20.45
CA SER A 23 -6.60 -15.40 -21.65
C SER A 23 -8.06 -15.74 -21.97
N ASP A 24 -8.51 -15.41 -23.18
CA ASP A 24 -9.84 -15.76 -23.73
C ASP A 24 -10.14 -17.28 -23.76
N ASP A 25 -9.20 -18.11 -23.30
CA ASP A 25 -9.24 -19.58 -23.31
C ASP A 25 -9.78 -20.21 -22.00
N THR A 26 -10.29 -19.41 -21.06
CA THR A 26 -10.94 -19.96 -19.85
C THR A 26 -12.45 -20.15 -20.07
N THR A 27 -12.89 -21.38 -19.83
CA THR A 27 -14.16 -22.02 -20.20
C THR A 27 -15.41 -21.50 -19.48
N GLY A 28 -15.51 -20.21 -19.17
CA GLY A 28 -16.73 -19.63 -18.61
C GLY A 28 -16.77 -18.10 -18.66
N GLU A 29 -17.78 -17.56 -19.35
CA GLU A 29 -18.07 -16.10 -19.43
C GLU A 29 -18.09 -15.39 -18.07
N ASN A 30 -18.39 -16.10 -16.99
CA ASN A 30 -18.47 -15.56 -15.63
C ASN A 30 -17.11 -15.18 -15.04
N ASP A 31 -16.02 -15.88 -15.39
CA ASP A 31 -14.70 -15.66 -14.78
C ASP A 31 -14.01 -14.44 -15.40
N LEU A 32 -14.08 -14.31 -16.73
CA LEU A 32 -13.57 -13.15 -17.46
C LEU A 32 -14.28 -11.85 -17.02
N HIS A 33 -15.61 -11.87 -16.87
CA HIS A 33 -16.38 -10.72 -16.40
C HIS A 33 -15.97 -10.32 -14.97
N GLN A 34 -15.68 -11.29 -14.09
CA GLN A 34 -15.19 -11.00 -12.74
C GLN A 34 -13.79 -10.35 -12.78
N HIS A 35 -12.89 -10.84 -13.63
CA HIS A 35 -11.55 -10.28 -13.80
C HIS A 35 -11.56 -8.85 -14.36
N VAL A 36 -12.34 -8.59 -15.41
CA VAL A 36 -12.50 -7.25 -15.97
C VAL A 36 -13.05 -6.28 -14.94
N ASN A 37 -14.04 -6.69 -14.13
CA ASN A 37 -14.58 -5.86 -13.08
C ASN A 37 -13.58 -5.61 -11.93
N ARG A 38 -12.74 -6.61 -11.60
CA ARG A 38 -11.64 -6.41 -10.63
C ARG A 38 -10.63 -5.40 -11.15
N LEU A 39 -10.25 -5.45 -12.43
CA LEU A 39 -9.34 -4.49 -13.04
C LEU A 39 -9.94 -3.08 -13.08
N LYS A 40 -11.21 -2.93 -13.46
CA LYS A 40 -11.92 -1.64 -13.42
C LYS A 40 -11.94 -1.03 -12.01
N GLY A 41 -12.10 -1.85 -10.98
CA GLY A 41 -12.04 -1.40 -9.59
C GLY A 41 -10.66 -0.90 -9.15
N LEU A 42 -9.59 -1.19 -9.90
CA LEU A 42 -8.20 -0.84 -9.58
C LEU A 42 -7.67 0.36 -10.37
N GLU A 43 -8.50 1.07 -11.15
CA GLU A 43 -8.05 2.23 -11.95
C GLU A 43 -7.36 3.31 -11.10
N THR A 44 -7.87 3.60 -9.90
CA THR A 44 -7.25 4.57 -8.98
C THR A 44 -5.88 4.10 -8.47
N PHE A 45 -5.73 2.79 -8.25
CA PHE A 45 -4.44 2.19 -7.90
C PHE A 45 -3.46 2.25 -9.08
N PHE A 46 -3.92 2.02 -10.30
CA PHE A 46 -3.07 2.14 -11.49
C PHE A 46 -2.61 3.57 -11.75
N ALA A 47 -3.47 4.57 -11.49
CA ALA A 47 -3.07 5.97 -11.52
C ALA A 47 -1.99 6.25 -10.46
N TYR A 48 -2.23 5.85 -9.21
CA TYR A 48 -1.24 5.97 -8.12
C TYR A 48 0.10 5.30 -8.46
N TYR A 49 0.08 4.08 -9.01
CA TYR A 49 1.30 3.39 -9.45
C TYR A 49 2.09 4.21 -10.47
N LYS A 50 1.40 4.78 -11.48
CA LYS A 50 2.05 5.61 -12.50
C LYS A 50 2.72 6.82 -11.88
N ASP A 51 2.05 7.48 -10.93
CA ASP A 51 2.58 8.64 -10.22
C ASP A 51 3.83 8.27 -9.40
N VAL A 52 3.77 7.15 -8.65
CA VAL A 52 4.90 6.66 -7.85
C VAL A 52 6.09 6.32 -8.74
N VAL A 53 5.88 5.60 -9.84
CA VAL A 53 6.97 5.26 -10.78
C VAL A 53 7.51 6.48 -11.50
N ALA A 54 6.67 7.45 -11.86
CA ALA A 54 7.11 8.71 -12.46
C ALA A 54 7.95 9.57 -11.50
N SER A 55 7.71 9.45 -10.19
CA SER A 55 8.50 10.14 -9.16
C SER A 55 9.86 9.51 -8.88
N TYR A 56 10.10 8.28 -9.33
CA TYR A 56 11.39 7.61 -9.16
C TYR A 56 12.43 8.18 -10.12
N VAL A 57 13.45 8.85 -9.55
CA VAL A 57 14.60 9.37 -10.28
C VAL A 57 15.85 8.58 -9.85
N PRO A 58 16.47 7.79 -10.75
CA PRO A 58 17.68 7.06 -10.41
C PRO A 58 18.85 8.02 -10.20
N GLU A 59 19.74 7.68 -9.27
CA GLU A 59 20.97 8.46 -9.07
C GLU A 59 22.01 8.04 -10.11
N GLN A 60 22.19 8.87 -11.14
CA GLN A 60 23.17 8.63 -12.20
C GLN A 60 24.49 9.34 -11.87
N LEU A 61 25.34 8.67 -11.09
CA LEU A 61 26.75 9.03 -10.97
C LEU A 61 27.52 8.30 -12.08
N GLY A 62 28.39 9.01 -12.80
CA GLY A 62 29.04 8.52 -14.02
C GLY A 62 29.60 7.09 -13.88
N GLY A 63 29.04 6.15 -14.64
CA GLY A 63 29.43 4.74 -14.67
C GLY A 63 28.70 3.82 -13.67
N VAL A 64 27.97 4.36 -12.68
CA VAL A 64 27.24 3.55 -11.70
C VAL A 64 25.89 3.10 -12.29
N PRO A 65 25.53 1.81 -12.23
CA PRO A 65 24.24 1.33 -12.72
C PRO A 65 23.08 1.84 -11.84
N ALA A 66 21.93 2.10 -12.46
CA ALA A 66 20.71 2.45 -11.73
C ALA A 66 20.16 1.23 -10.96
N ALA A 67 19.54 1.48 -9.81
CA ALA A 67 18.93 0.44 -8.99
C ALA A 67 17.73 -0.22 -9.70
N LEU A 68 16.96 0.54 -10.48
CA LEU A 68 15.87 0.03 -11.30
C LEU A 68 16.07 0.46 -12.75
N ASN A 69 16.31 -0.49 -13.66
CA ASN A 69 16.45 -0.22 -15.10
C ASN A 69 15.10 -0.28 -15.83
N GLY A 70 14.08 -0.85 -15.20
CA GLY A 70 12.73 -0.94 -15.77
C GLY A 70 11.68 -1.47 -14.80
N GLN A 71 10.45 -1.64 -15.29
CA GLN A 71 9.34 -2.19 -14.50
C GLN A 71 9.60 -3.64 -14.07
N ALA A 72 10.34 -4.42 -14.88
CA ALA A 72 10.70 -5.79 -14.54
C ALA A 72 11.53 -5.87 -13.26
N ASP A 73 12.50 -4.97 -13.07
CA ASP A 73 13.30 -4.89 -11.84
C ASP A 73 12.44 -4.51 -10.65
N LEU A 74 11.53 -3.56 -10.83
CA LEU A 74 10.59 -3.14 -9.79
C LEU A 74 9.67 -4.29 -9.37
N PHE A 75 9.12 -5.05 -10.32
CA PHE A 75 8.29 -6.21 -10.03
C PHE A 75 9.10 -7.34 -9.38
N ALA A 76 10.34 -7.55 -9.80
CA ALA A 76 11.24 -8.49 -9.13
C ALA A 76 11.51 -8.07 -7.68
N LEU A 77 11.73 -6.78 -7.43
CA LEU A 77 11.95 -6.24 -6.08
C LEU A 77 10.70 -6.38 -5.21
N ILE A 78 9.51 -6.06 -5.75
CA ILE A 78 8.24 -6.27 -5.06
C ILE A 78 8.15 -7.75 -4.64
N ARG A 79 8.29 -8.69 -5.58
CA ARG A 79 8.26 -10.13 -5.28
C ARG A 79 9.32 -10.50 -4.24
N HIS A 80 10.52 -9.93 -4.31
CA HIS A 80 11.59 -10.21 -3.36
C HIS A 80 11.19 -9.83 -1.93
N ILE A 81 10.58 -8.66 -1.73
CA ILE A 81 10.03 -8.24 -0.42
C ILE A 81 8.97 -9.23 0.05
N LYS A 82 8.05 -9.62 -0.85
CA LYS A 82 6.94 -10.55 -0.53
C LYS A 82 7.41 -11.92 -0.03
N HIS A 83 8.53 -12.44 -0.55
CA HIS A 83 9.07 -13.75 -0.15
C HIS A 83 9.91 -13.67 1.13
N ASN A 84 10.37 -12.47 1.51
CA ASN A 84 11.34 -12.26 2.59
C ASN A 84 10.80 -11.27 3.63
N VAL A 85 9.52 -11.42 4.02
CA VAL A 85 8.82 -10.44 4.88
C VAL A 85 9.37 -10.30 6.30
N ASN A 86 10.07 -11.31 6.80
CA ASN A 86 10.70 -11.33 8.12
C ASN A 86 12.18 -10.91 8.06
N THR A 87 12.72 -10.72 6.86
CA THR A 87 14.11 -10.32 6.66
C THR A 87 14.24 -8.82 6.89
N SER A 88 15.35 -8.39 7.49
CA SER A 88 15.58 -6.97 7.75
C SER A 88 15.72 -6.18 6.45
N ARG A 89 15.46 -4.87 6.50
CA ARG A 89 15.65 -3.96 5.37
C ARG A 89 17.05 -4.09 4.76
N GLN A 90 18.09 -4.11 5.59
CA GLN A 90 19.46 -4.20 5.12
C GLN A 90 19.75 -5.51 4.40
N GLU A 91 19.30 -6.64 4.95
CA GLU A 91 19.44 -7.96 4.33
C GLU A 91 18.63 -8.08 3.04
N LEU A 92 17.45 -7.45 2.96
CA LEU A 92 16.65 -7.36 1.73
C LEU A 92 17.42 -6.64 0.62
N LEU A 93 18.02 -5.49 0.92
CA LEU A 93 18.84 -4.74 -0.04
C LEU A 93 20.05 -5.56 -0.48
N GLN A 94 20.78 -6.16 0.46
CA GLN A 94 21.95 -6.97 0.15
C GLN A 94 21.60 -8.19 -0.72
N SER A 95 20.59 -8.96 -0.33
CA SER A 95 20.16 -10.15 -1.07
C SER A 95 19.61 -9.83 -2.46
N PHE A 96 19.01 -8.67 -2.67
CA PHE A 96 18.50 -8.27 -3.97
C PHE A 96 19.57 -7.69 -4.89
N PHE A 97 20.43 -6.78 -4.39
CA PHE A 97 21.38 -6.03 -5.21
C PHE A 97 22.75 -6.71 -5.35
N ASN A 98 23.20 -7.51 -4.38
CA ASN A 98 24.50 -8.18 -4.47
C ASN A 98 24.62 -9.12 -5.68
N PRO A 99 23.62 -9.97 -6.00
CA PRO A 99 23.69 -10.83 -7.17
C PRO A 99 23.62 -10.08 -8.52
N ARG A 100 23.27 -8.79 -8.50
CA ARG A 100 23.04 -7.94 -9.67
C ARG A 100 24.17 -6.95 -9.93
N GLU A 101 25.32 -7.19 -9.32
CA GLU A 101 26.53 -6.40 -9.53
C GLU A 101 27.02 -6.52 -10.98
N ILE A 102 27.26 -5.39 -11.62
CA ILE A 102 27.73 -5.33 -13.02
C ILE A 102 29.14 -4.75 -12.99
N ASN A 103 30.11 -5.50 -13.50
CA ASN A 103 31.52 -5.07 -13.59
C ASN A 103 32.14 -4.61 -12.25
N GLY A 104 31.77 -5.23 -11.14
CA GLY A 104 32.27 -4.81 -9.83
C GLY A 104 31.55 -3.58 -9.23
N GLN A 105 30.48 -3.11 -9.87
CA GLN A 105 29.74 -1.91 -9.49
C GLN A 105 28.30 -2.24 -9.13
N GLN A 106 27.87 -1.66 -8.01
CA GLN A 106 26.48 -1.69 -7.56
C GLN A 106 25.87 -0.30 -7.63
N PRO A 107 24.53 -0.21 -7.74
CA PRO A 107 23.83 1.05 -7.53
C PRO A 107 24.20 1.68 -6.19
N THR A 108 24.18 3.01 -6.11
CA THR A 108 24.48 3.70 -4.84
C THR A 108 23.53 3.25 -3.74
N LYS A 109 23.96 3.31 -2.48
CA LYS A 109 23.08 2.95 -1.36
C LYS A 109 21.82 3.81 -1.31
N THR A 110 21.93 5.09 -1.67
CA THR A 110 20.80 6.01 -1.82
C THR A 110 19.80 5.53 -2.86
N ASP A 111 20.25 5.10 -4.03
CA ASP A 111 19.36 4.63 -5.10
C ASP A 111 18.75 3.27 -4.77
N GLN A 112 19.51 2.36 -4.14
CA GLN A 112 18.99 1.10 -3.59
C GLN A 112 17.85 1.37 -2.59
N ASP A 113 18.03 2.32 -1.67
CA ASP A 113 17.02 2.71 -0.69
C ASP A 113 15.78 3.32 -1.35
N ARG A 114 15.96 4.19 -2.35
CA ARG A 114 14.88 4.80 -3.11
C ARG A 114 14.08 3.76 -3.89
N ALA A 115 14.75 2.81 -4.53
CA ALA A 115 14.12 1.70 -5.22
C ALA A 115 13.27 0.85 -4.26
N LEU A 116 13.82 0.51 -3.08
CA LEU A 116 13.08 -0.25 -2.07
C LEU A 116 11.87 0.50 -1.53
N ASN A 117 12.01 1.81 -1.26
CA ASN A 117 10.88 2.64 -0.83
C ASN A 117 9.81 2.75 -1.91
N THR A 118 10.21 2.84 -3.19
CA THR A 118 9.28 2.85 -4.34
C THR A 118 8.49 1.54 -4.42
N ALA A 119 9.18 0.40 -4.30
CA ALA A 119 8.52 -0.92 -4.26
C ALA A 119 7.54 -1.04 -3.08
N MET A 120 7.92 -0.55 -1.90
CA MET A 120 7.04 -0.52 -0.72
C MET A 120 5.81 0.36 -0.91
N LYS A 121 5.98 1.56 -1.46
CA LYS A 121 4.87 2.47 -1.77
C LYS A 121 3.85 1.81 -2.68
N ILE A 122 4.29 0.98 -3.62
CA ILE A 122 3.39 0.25 -4.53
C ILE A 122 2.76 -0.95 -3.84
N LEU A 123 3.54 -1.73 -3.09
CA LEU A 123 3.08 -2.96 -2.45
C LEU A 123 2.09 -2.69 -1.31
N ALA A 124 2.36 -1.68 -0.48
CA ALA A 124 1.60 -1.40 0.74
C ALA A 124 0.75 -0.13 0.67
N MET A 125 0.94 0.72 -0.35
CA MET A 125 0.38 2.08 -0.39
C MET A 125 0.76 2.92 0.83
N ILE A 126 1.97 2.69 1.36
CA ILE A 126 2.53 3.42 2.50
C ILE A 126 3.81 4.10 2.05
N ASP A 127 3.88 5.42 2.26
CA ASP A 127 5.11 6.19 2.11
C ASP A 127 6.04 5.85 3.27
N CYS A 128 7.16 5.18 2.99
CA CYS A 128 8.25 4.94 3.94
C CYS A 128 9.46 5.83 3.61
N THR A 129 10.12 6.34 4.65
CA THR A 129 11.41 7.06 4.50
C THR A 129 12.56 6.31 5.14
N THR A 130 13.77 6.63 4.70
CA THR A 130 14.99 6.27 5.43
C THR A 130 15.42 7.42 6.33
N ASN A 131 16.11 7.06 7.40
CA ASN A 131 16.69 7.95 8.41
C ASN A 131 17.53 9.11 7.85
N ASN A 132 18.04 8.99 6.62
CA ASN A 132 18.94 9.98 6.00
C ASN A 132 18.28 10.80 4.88
N SER A 133 16.98 10.63 4.62
CA SER A 133 16.31 11.32 3.52
C SER A 133 15.80 12.71 3.94
N HIS A 134 16.44 13.77 3.42
CA HIS A 134 15.92 15.14 3.43
C HIS A 134 14.54 15.27 2.72
N GLU A 135 14.11 14.22 2.00
CA GLU A 135 12.78 14.07 1.40
C GLU A 135 11.64 14.02 2.45
N ALA A 136 11.95 13.78 3.73
CA ALA A 136 10.98 13.93 4.82
C ALA A 136 10.49 15.39 5.03
N MET A 137 11.05 16.35 4.27
CA MET A 137 10.81 17.79 4.43
C MET A 137 10.36 18.51 3.14
N GLY A 138 10.09 17.80 2.04
CA GLY A 138 9.84 18.44 0.74
C GLY A 138 8.64 17.87 0.00
N VAL A 139 7.71 18.77 -0.34
CA VAL A 139 6.55 18.63 -1.24
C VAL A 139 5.27 18.07 -0.61
N GLY A 140 4.39 19.01 -0.22
CA GLY A 140 2.97 18.74 0.00
C GLY A 140 2.63 18.22 1.39
N VAL A 141 2.79 19.07 2.42
CA VAL A 141 2.25 18.82 3.75
C VAL A 141 0.71 18.80 3.67
N SER A 142 0.17 17.64 3.31
CA SER A 142 -1.24 17.33 3.51
C SER A 142 -1.50 17.33 5.01
N LEU A 143 -2.58 17.99 5.45
CA LEU A 143 -2.95 18.18 6.87
C LEU A 143 -3.03 16.88 7.68
N LEU A 144 -3.11 15.72 7.02
CA LEU A 144 -3.19 14.39 7.63
C LEU A 144 -1.86 13.61 7.65
N ASN A 145 -0.83 14.05 6.93
CA ASN A 145 0.42 13.31 6.80
C ASN A 145 1.41 13.72 7.91
N LYS A 146 1.41 12.98 9.03
CA LYS A 146 2.62 12.90 9.87
C LYS A 146 3.78 12.37 9.04
N GLN A 147 5.01 12.69 9.46
CA GLN A 147 6.22 12.20 8.79
C GLN A 147 6.08 10.70 8.45
N PRO A 148 6.42 10.31 7.21
CA PRO A 148 6.44 8.91 6.82
C PRO A 148 7.27 8.12 7.83
N PRO A 149 6.85 6.90 8.18
CA PRO A 149 7.55 6.10 9.15
C PRO A 149 8.94 5.76 8.63
N ILE A 150 9.90 5.74 9.55
CA ILE A 150 11.27 5.40 9.23
C ILE A 150 11.38 3.87 9.21
N TRP A 151 11.61 3.29 8.04
CA TRP A 151 11.97 1.89 7.92
C TRP A 151 13.46 1.73 8.21
N THR A 152 13.78 1.47 9.47
CA THR A 152 15.18 1.35 9.91
C THR A 152 15.85 0.09 9.33
N PRO A 153 17.18 0.11 9.14
CA PRO A 153 17.91 -1.00 8.52
C PRO A 153 17.67 -2.38 9.17
N GLY A 154 17.51 -2.42 10.50
CA GLY A 154 17.30 -3.65 11.26
C GLY A 154 15.85 -4.12 11.40
N ARG A 155 14.87 -3.42 10.81
CA ARG A 155 13.46 -3.82 10.87
C ARG A 155 13.03 -4.58 9.62
N SER A 156 12.17 -5.58 9.80
CA SER A 156 11.55 -6.32 8.71
C SER A 156 10.30 -5.61 8.17
N TYR A 157 9.76 -6.12 7.06
CA TYR A 157 8.48 -5.69 6.53
C TYR A 157 7.34 -5.92 7.54
N ASN A 158 7.33 -7.08 8.20
CA ASN A 158 6.30 -7.40 9.21
C ASN A 158 6.38 -6.50 10.44
N ASP A 159 7.58 -6.10 10.87
CA ASP A 159 7.74 -5.17 12.00
C ASP A 159 7.07 -3.83 11.73
N LEU A 160 7.14 -3.32 10.50
CA LEU A 160 6.49 -2.07 10.12
C LEU A 160 4.98 -2.11 10.33
N TRP A 161 4.35 -3.21 9.90
CA TRP A 161 2.91 -3.34 10.06
C TRP A 161 2.49 -3.47 11.52
N ASN A 162 3.27 -4.20 12.32
CA ASN A 162 3.04 -4.24 13.76
C ASN A 162 3.09 -2.81 14.30
N ILE A 163 4.11 -2.01 13.99
CA ILE A 163 4.20 -0.60 14.44
C ILE A 163 3.00 0.24 13.96
N PHE A 164 2.53 0.05 12.74
CA PHE A 164 1.43 0.86 12.19
C PHE A 164 0.08 0.58 12.82
N PHE A 165 -0.16 -0.66 13.26
CA PHE A 165 -1.48 -1.10 13.72
C PHE A 165 -1.52 -1.53 15.19
N THR A 166 -0.40 -1.56 15.91
CA THR A 166 -0.37 -1.89 17.36
C THR A 166 -0.75 -0.73 18.28
N GLN A 167 -1.01 0.48 17.77
CA GLN A 167 -1.14 1.67 18.62
C GLN A 167 -2.54 2.18 18.92
N ASN A 168 -3.60 1.54 18.43
CA ASN A 168 -4.93 1.88 18.88
C ASN A 168 -5.54 0.65 19.55
N GLU A 169 -5.37 0.56 20.87
CA GLU A 169 -6.46 0.10 21.72
C GLU A 169 -7.69 0.90 21.24
N CYS A 170 -8.52 0.28 20.41
CA CYS A 170 -9.85 0.79 20.19
C CYS A 170 -10.45 0.80 21.60
N PRO A 171 -10.76 1.97 22.20
CA PRO A 171 -11.42 1.95 23.49
C PRO A 171 -12.62 1.03 23.30
N GLU A 172 -12.73 -0.01 24.13
CA GLU A 172 -13.79 -1.02 24.04
C GLU A 172 -15.14 -0.31 24.24
N ILE A 173 -15.67 0.27 23.16
CA ILE A 173 -17.07 0.72 23.05
C ILE A 173 -17.94 -0.51 22.75
N GLU A 174 -17.50 -1.71 23.15
CA GLU A 174 -18.21 -2.97 22.92
C GLU A 174 -19.15 -3.30 24.09
N ASN A 175 -18.96 -2.69 25.27
CA ASN A 175 -19.73 -3.03 26.46
C ASN A 175 -20.76 -1.97 26.91
N GLU A 176 -21.00 -0.91 26.12
CA GLU A 176 -22.00 0.12 26.45
C GLU A 176 -23.27 -0.05 25.60
N PRO A 177 -24.43 -0.38 26.19
CA PRO A 177 -25.68 -0.57 25.45
C PRO A 177 -26.12 0.70 24.69
N SER A 178 -25.70 1.90 25.13
CA SER A 178 -25.95 3.18 24.45
C SER A 178 -25.19 3.32 23.11
N ALA A 179 -24.07 2.61 22.93
CA ALA A 179 -23.29 2.65 21.71
C ALA A 179 -23.99 1.99 20.51
N SER A 180 -24.81 0.96 20.76
CA SER A 180 -25.57 0.26 19.71
C SER A 180 -26.61 1.16 19.04
N ILE A 181 -27.26 2.04 19.82
CA ILE A 181 -28.26 3.01 19.37
C ILE A 181 -27.58 4.17 18.63
N LEU A 182 -26.41 4.62 19.10
CA LEU A 182 -25.61 5.63 18.42
C LEU A 182 -25.15 5.15 17.03
N ARG A 183 -24.63 3.92 16.91
CA ARG A 183 -24.10 3.36 15.64
C ARG A 183 -25.14 3.29 14.52
N SER A 184 -26.40 2.94 14.83
CA SER A 184 -27.46 2.83 13.81
C SER A 184 -27.96 4.18 13.28
N SER A 185 -27.73 5.28 14.01
CA SER A 185 -28.22 6.61 13.64
C SER A 185 -27.14 7.55 13.12
N LEU A 186 -25.86 7.29 13.42
CA LEU A 186 -24.70 8.07 13.01
C LEU A 186 -24.25 7.70 11.60
N THR A 187 -24.65 8.52 10.63
CA THR A 187 -24.07 8.46 9.29
C THR A 187 -22.91 9.45 9.18
N ALA A 188 -21.95 9.17 8.31
CA ALA A 188 -20.86 10.11 8.01
C ALA A 188 -21.39 11.51 7.63
N ARG A 189 -22.52 11.56 6.89
CA ARG A 189 -23.20 12.83 6.55
C ARG A 189 -23.70 13.58 7.79
N LYS A 190 -24.30 12.89 8.76
CA LYS A 190 -24.73 13.51 10.03
C LYS A 190 -23.53 13.94 10.85
N LEU A 191 -22.47 13.14 10.89
CA LEU A 191 -21.24 13.47 11.61
C LEU A 191 -20.63 14.76 11.04
N VAL A 192 -20.40 14.82 9.73
CA VAL A 192 -19.93 16.04 9.02
C VAL A 192 -20.85 17.24 9.31
N LYS A 193 -22.17 17.06 9.22
CA LYS A 193 -23.15 18.13 9.42
C LYS A 193 -23.17 18.68 10.85
N VAL A 194 -23.06 17.82 11.86
CA VAL A 194 -23.17 18.20 13.28
C VAL A 194 -21.84 18.70 13.84
N THR A 195 -20.73 18.10 13.43
CA THR A 195 -19.40 18.38 14.00
C THR A 195 -18.57 19.35 13.17
N GLY A 196 -18.98 19.66 11.94
CA GLY A 196 -18.20 20.46 11.00
C GLY A 196 -16.94 19.76 10.48
N LEU A 197 -16.80 18.45 10.74
CA LEU A 197 -15.66 17.67 10.28
C LEU A 197 -15.61 17.59 8.75
N LYS A 198 -14.40 17.58 8.20
CA LYS A 198 -14.14 17.42 6.76
C LYS A 198 -13.62 16.02 6.50
N LEU A 199 -14.20 15.32 5.52
CA LEU A 199 -13.69 14.02 5.09
C LEU A 199 -12.80 14.21 3.87
N ILE A 200 -11.58 13.70 3.90
CA ILE A 200 -10.63 13.80 2.79
C ILE A 200 -10.09 12.41 2.44
N GLY A 201 -10.03 12.09 1.15
CA GLY A 201 -9.45 10.84 0.66
C GLY A 201 -7.95 10.75 0.98
N THR A 202 -7.49 9.60 1.47
CA THR A 202 -6.07 9.30 1.70
C THR A 202 -5.63 8.06 0.93
N ASN A 203 -4.40 8.06 0.42
CA ASN A 203 -3.73 6.90 -0.16
C ASN A 203 -3.08 6.02 0.92
N ASP A 204 -2.85 6.58 2.10
CA ASP A 204 -2.20 5.91 3.22
C ASP A 204 -3.23 5.34 4.18
N LEU A 205 -3.21 4.02 4.34
CA LEU A 205 -4.15 3.29 5.18
C LEU A 205 -4.02 3.65 6.66
N ARG A 206 -2.84 4.08 7.12
CA ARG A 206 -2.59 4.50 8.50
C ARG A 206 -3.39 5.74 8.88
N ASN A 207 -3.79 6.53 7.89
CA ASN A 207 -4.59 7.73 8.07
C ASN A 207 -6.09 7.46 7.89
N HIS A 208 -6.51 6.21 7.68
CA HIS A 208 -7.92 5.86 7.64
C HIS A 208 -8.58 6.09 9.00
N LEU A 209 -9.69 6.84 8.99
CA LEU A 209 -10.46 7.26 10.16
C LEU A 209 -9.65 8.06 11.19
N ARG A 210 -8.47 8.55 10.80
CA ARG A 210 -7.64 9.39 11.66
C ARG A 210 -8.19 10.81 11.67
N LEU A 211 -8.51 11.32 12.86
CA LEU A 211 -8.91 12.70 13.10
C LEU A 211 -7.68 13.59 13.35
N ASP A 212 -7.50 14.63 12.54
CA ASP A 212 -6.70 15.79 12.91
C ASP A 212 -7.59 16.79 13.66
N SER A 213 -7.43 16.82 14.99
CA SER A 213 -8.20 17.70 15.86
C SER A 213 -7.95 19.18 15.62
N LYS A 214 -6.81 19.55 15.01
CA LYS A 214 -6.48 20.96 14.72
C LYS A 214 -7.24 21.48 13.50
N SER A 215 -7.35 20.66 12.46
CA SER A 215 -8.01 21.05 11.20
C SER A 215 -9.45 20.55 11.08
N GLY A 216 -9.89 19.67 12.00
CA GLY A 216 -11.19 19.02 11.93
C GLY A 216 -11.32 18.09 10.73
N VAL A 217 -10.21 17.52 10.25
CA VAL A 217 -10.19 16.65 9.07
C VAL A 217 -10.10 15.18 9.50
N VAL A 218 -10.88 14.32 8.86
CA VAL A 218 -10.80 12.86 8.98
C VAL A 218 -10.36 12.27 7.65
N GLY A 219 -9.32 11.44 7.67
CA GLY A 219 -8.83 10.73 6.49
C GLY A 219 -9.68 9.51 6.15
N ILE A 220 -10.07 9.35 4.88
CA ILE A 220 -10.81 8.18 4.38
C ILE A 220 -9.95 7.47 3.35
N TYR A 221 -9.53 6.25 3.65
CA TYR A 221 -8.79 5.45 2.68
C TYR A 221 -9.74 5.00 1.57
N HIS A 222 -9.42 5.36 0.32
CA HIS A 222 -10.36 5.24 -0.79
C HIS A 222 -10.00 4.12 -1.79
N HIS A 223 -8.85 3.48 -1.65
CA HIS A 223 -8.45 2.34 -2.50
C HIS A 223 -9.04 1.02 -2.00
N THR A 224 -10.34 0.99 -1.77
CA THR A 224 -11.03 -0.18 -1.17
C THR A 224 -10.87 -1.45 -2.00
N SER A 225 -10.75 -1.33 -3.32
CA SER A 225 -10.43 -2.45 -4.21
C SER A 225 -9.07 -3.08 -3.92
N VAL A 226 -8.06 -2.28 -3.55
CA VAL A 226 -6.73 -2.77 -3.16
C VAL A 226 -6.82 -3.58 -1.87
N LEU A 227 -7.52 -3.08 -0.85
CA LEU A 227 -7.79 -3.82 0.38
C LEU A 227 -8.51 -5.14 0.08
N LYS A 228 -9.54 -5.09 -0.75
CA LYS A 228 -10.26 -6.30 -1.19
C LYS A 228 -9.31 -7.30 -1.84
N GLN A 229 -8.36 -6.87 -2.68
CA GLN A 229 -7.38 -7.77 -3.28
C GLN A 229 -6.43 -8.38 -2.25
N HIS A 230 -5.91 -7.60 -1.31
CA HIS A 230 -5.08 -8.15 -0.23
C HIS A 230 -5.84 -9.19 0.59
N LEU A 231 -7.09 -8.90 0.97
CA LEU A 231 -7.94 -9.84 1.72
C LEU A 231 -8.24 -11.13 0.93
N LEU A 232 -8.47 -11.01 -0.39
CA LEU A 232 -8.67 -12.17 -1.26
C LEU A 232 -7.41 -13.02 -1.38
N GLN A 233 -6.23 -12.39 -1.42
CA GLN A 233 -4.95 -13.10 -1.46
C GLN A 233 -4.76 -13.94 -0.19
N VAL A 234 -4.99 -13.37 1.00
CA VAL A 234 -4.91 -14.11 2.28
C VAL A 234 -5.91 -15.27 2.31
N LYS A 235 -7.12 -15.06 1.78
CA LYS A 235 -8.16 -16.10 1.73
C LYS A 235 -7.76 -17.28 0.84
N ASN A 236 -7.16 -16.99 -0.32
CA ASN A 236 -6.85 -18.01 -1.33
C ASN A 236 -5.54 -18.74 -1.03
N ASP A 237 -4.59 -18.07 -0.38
CA ASP A 237 -3.31 -18.63 0.03
C ASP A 237 -3.01 -18.20 1.47
N PRO A 238 -3.50 -18.93 2.48
CA PRO A 238 -3.27 -18.62 3.88
C PRO A 238 -1.81 -18.81 4.30
N SER A 239 -1.02 -19.54 3.52
CA SER A 239 0.44 -19.64 3.65
C SER A 239 1.18 -18.45 3.02
N SER A 240 0.48 -17.54 2.32
CA SER A 240 1.07 -16.35 1.73
C SER A 240 1.60 -15.44 2.82
N HIS A 241 2.91 -15.47 3.01
CA HIS A 241 3.63 -14.61 3.95
C HIS A 241 3.50 -13.12 3.62
N CYS A 242 3.02 -12.76 2.41
CA CYS A 242 2.79 -11.38 1.98
C CYS A 242 1.39 -10.84 2.32
N SER A 243 0.92 -11.16 3.51
CA SER A 243 -0.34 -10.58 3.96
C SER A 243 0.01 -9.30 4.69
N ILE A 244 -0.59 -8.17 4.28
CA ILE A 244 -0.86 -7.12 5.25
C ILE A 244 -1.43 -7.84 6.48
N PRO A 245 -0.84 -7.69 7.69
CA PRO A 245 -1.11 -8.63 8.74
C PRO A 245 -2.61 -8.72 9.06
N PRO A 246 -3.03 -9.83 9.69
CA PRO A 246 -4.37 -10.02 10.22
C PRO A 246 -4.91 -8.85 11.07
N ALA A 247 -4.07 -7.90 11.47
CA ALA A 247 -4.47 -6.60 12.02
C ALA A 247 -5.49 -5.84 11.14
N LEU A 248 -5.45 -5.98 9.81
CA LEU A 248 -6.52 -5.47 8.94
C LEU A 248 -7.79 -6.35 8.94
N ALA A 249 -7.68 -7.63 9.29
CA ALA A 249 -8.84 -8.49 9.49
C ALA A 249 -9.62 -8.11 10.76
N VAL A 250 -8.97 -7.48 11.76
CA VAL A 250 -9.65 -6.90 12.94
C VAL A 250 -10.45 -5.64 12.55
N THR A 251 -10.00 -4.89 11.55
CA THR A 251 -10.78 -3.77 10.97
C THR A 251 -11.85 -4.24 9.98
N ARG A 252 -12.05 -5.55 9.77
CA ARG A 252 -13.10 -6.07 8.88
C ARG A 252 -14.49 -5.61 9.27
N HIS A 253 -14.75 -5.35 10.56
CA HIS A 253 -16.04 -4.82 11.04
C HIS A 253 -16.19 -3.30 10.82
N SER A 254 -15.08 -2.55 10.86
CA SER A 254 -15.05 -1.07 10.65
C SER A 254 -14.98 -0.68 9.16
N MET A 255 -14.32 -1.51 8.34
CA MET A 255 -14.20 -1.31 6.90
C MET A 255 -15.46 -1.68 6.12
N THR A 256 -16.22 -2.70 6.54
CA THR A 256 -17.51 -3.03 5.92
C THR A 256 -18.55 -1.94 6.15
N GLU A 257 -18.55 -1.28 7.31
CA GLU A 257 -19.44 -0.15 7.59
C GLU A 257 -19.08 1.10 6.76
N SER A 258 -17.79 1.33 6.51
CA SER A 258 -17.32 2.45 5.68
C SER A 258 -17.62 2.25 4.18
N LEU A 259 -17.69 1.00 3.70
CA LEU A 259 -18.03 0.68 2.31
C LEU A 259 -19.48 1.02 1.95
N THR A 260 -20.41 0.90 2.90
CA THR A 260 -21.82 1.29 2.72
C THR A 260 -21.99 2.80 2.56
N VAL A 261 -21.05 3.60 3.09
CA VAL A 261 -21.07 5.07 2.98
C VAL A 261 -20.66 5.55 1.59
N CYS A 262 -19.80 4.80 0.88
CA CYS A 262 -19.27 5.19 -0.43
C CYS A 262 -20.12 4.72 -1.63
N GLN A 263 -21.10 3.83 -1.44
CA GLN A 263 -21.99 3.40 -2.53
C GLN A 263 -23.19 4.33 -2.77
N VAL A 264 -23.25 5.48 -2.11
CA VAL A 264 -24.26 6.52 -2.35
C VAL A 264 -23.55 7.82 -2.71
N SER A 265 -22.91 7.83 -3.88
CA SER A 265 -22.46 9.02 -4.60
C SER A 265 -22.86 8.87 -6.05
#